data_AF-A0AAF3F9S5-F1
#
_entry.id   AF-A0AAF3F9S5-F1
#
_cell.length_a   1.000
_cell.length_b   1.000
_cell.length_c   1.000
_cell.angle_alpha   90.00
_cell.angle_beta   90.00
_cell.angle_gamma   90.00
#
_symmetry.space_group_name_H-M   'P 1'
#
loop_
_entity.id
_entity.type
_entity.pdbx_description
1 polymer ?
#
loop_
_entity_poly.entity_id
_entity_poly.type
_entity_poly.pdbx_seq_one_letter_code
_entity_poly.pdbx_strand_id
1 'polypeptide(L)'
;MKVPKFRGKYCWNGECFVVSDLWRNTTDHRARVGALTFQGPIRTLSTQSFEGMIVFEMPLILPTDYIFDSLNSSGWRVNKSSLPMGYLTDIVQGIFWTGALELDKEVVGDVLVIGLGAGGVNNFLSTSFPNLNLTMVDINPSTKTMVIEQFEVIENGKTRIIIEDGVKYIDEQVKAGKC
;
A
#
# COMPACT_ATOMS: atom_id res chain seq x y z
N MET A 1 -16.11 -4.91 19.80
CA MET A 1 -15.47 -3.69 19.27
C MET A 1 -15.79 -3.60 17.78
N LYS A 2 -16.64 -2.64 17.35
CA LYS A 2 -17.08 -2.58 15.95
C LYS A 2 -16.28 -1.52 15.19
N VAL A 3 -15.18 -1.94 14.56
CA VAL A 3 -14.69 -1.26 13.35
C VAL A 3 -14.68 -2.18 12.13
N PRO A 4 -15.63 -3.11 11.89
CA PRO A 4 -15.85 -3.60 10.52
C PRO A 4 -16.58 -2.54 9.72
N LYS A 5 -15.96 -2.02 8.67
CA LYS A 5 -16.62 -1.19 7.69
C LYS A 5 -16.21 -1.58 6.29
N PHE A 6 -17.19 -1.98 5.49
CA PHE A 6 -16.97 -2.17 4.06
C PHE A 6 -16.71 -0.82 3.38
N ARG A 7 -15.64 -0.75 2.59
CA ARG A 7 -15.22 0.46 1.87
C ARG A 7 -15.55 0.38 0.38
N GLY A 8 -15.40 -0.81 -0.21
CA GLY A 8 -15.64 -1.00 -1.63
C GLY A 8 -15.17 -2.36 -2.11
N LYS A 9 -15.61 -2.73 -3.32
CA LYS A 9 -15.19 -3.92 -4.04
C LYS A 9 -14.71 -3.50 -5.42
N TYR A 10 -13.50 -3.91 -5.78
CA TYR A 10 -12.80 -3.51 -6.99
C TYR A 10 -12.47 -4.77 -7.78
N CYS A 11 -13.00 -4.89 -9.00
CA CYS A 11 -12.88 -6.11 -9.80
C CYS A 11 -12.33 -5.83 -11.18
N TRP A 12 -11.57 -6.78 -11.72
CA TRP A 12 -11.08 -6.76 -13.09
C TRP A 12 -10.75 -8.18 -13.53
N ASN A 13 -11.13 -8.55 -14.76
CA ASN A 13 -10.90 -9.88 -15.34
C ASN A 13 -11.26 -11.07 -14.43
N GLY A 14 -12.35 -10.95 -13.66
CA GLY A 14 -12.84 -12.00 -12.77
C GLY A 14 -12.16 -12.04 -11.40
N GLU A 15 -11.07 -11.31 -11.19
CA GLU A 15 -10.46 -11.12 -9.88
C GLU A 15 -11.11 -9.93 -9.16
N CYS A 16 -11.33 -10.07 -7.85
CA CYS A 16 -11.97 -9.04 -7.05
C CYS A 16 -11.24 -8.86 -5.71
N PHE A 17 -10.99 -7.60 -5.40
CA PHE A 17 -10.49 -7.17 -4.10
C PHE A 17 -11.57 -6.45 -3.31
N VAL A 18 -11.56 -6.65 -2.00
CA VAL A 18 -12.46 -6.01 -1.05
C VAL A 18 -11.63 -5.16 -0.11
N VAL A 19 -12.01 -3.89 0.00
CA VAL A 19 -11.43 -2.99 1.00
C VAL A 19 -12.37 -2.90 2.17
N SER A 20 -11.83 -3.03 3.38
CA SER A 20 -12.60 -2.86 4.62
C SER A 20 -11.72 -2.23 5.68
N ASP A 21 -12.32 -1.46 6.58
CA ASP A 21 -11.67 -1.13 7.84
C ASP A 21 -12.01 -2.23 8.85
N LEU A 22 -11.04 -2.63 9.69
CA LEU A 22 -11.16 -3.63 10.76
C LEU A 22 -10.47 -3.11 12.03
N TRP A 23 -10.77 -3.72 13.17
CA TRP A 23 -9.98 -3.55 14.39
C TRP A 23 -9.02 -4.72 14.58
N ARG A 24 -7.71 -4.45 14.59
CA ARG A 24 -6.69 -5.46 14.83
C ARG A 24 -6.49 -5.68 16.33
N ASN A 25 -6.61 -6.93 16.77
CA ASN A 25 -6.29 -7.35 18.13
C ASN A 25 -5.05 -8.26 18.14
N THR A 26 -4.14 -8.02 19.08
CA THR A 26 -2.85 -8.73 19.20
C THR A 26 -2.98 -10.17 19.69
N THR A 27 -4.16 -10.58 20.16
CA THR A 27 -4.45 -11.96 20.60
C THR A 27 -4.88 -12.91 19.47
N ASP A 28 -5.03 -12.44 18.23
CA ASP A 28 -5.38 -13.31 17.10
C ASP A 28 -4.16 -14.12 16.63
N HIS A 29 -4.20 -15.44 16.83
CA HIS A 29 -3.13 -16.36 16.47
C HIS A 29 -2.91 -16.49 14.95
N ARG A 30 -3.85 -16.04 14.10
CA ARG A 30 -3.67 -16.01 12.64
C ARG A 30 -2.75 -14.88 12.17
N ALA A 31 -2.42 -13.92 13.03
CA ALA A 31 -1.57 -12.77 12.73
C ALA A 31 -0.05 -13.04 12.89
N ARG A 32 0.37 -14.29 13.06
CA ARG A 32 1.73 -14.69 13.50
C ARG A 32 2.75 -14.93 12.39
N VAL A 33 2.63 -14.27 11.23
CA VAL A 33 3.71 -14.28 10.24
C VAL A 33 4.14 -12.83 9.96
N GLY A 34 5.19 -12.39 10.65
CA GLY A 34 5.98 -11.20 10.29
C GLY A 34 5.45 -9.82 10.68
N ALA A 35 4.49 -9.70 11.60
CA ALA A 35 3.87 -8.41 11.92
C ALA A 35 4.30 -7.80 13.27
N LEU A 36 4.64 -6.51 13.24
CA LEU A 36 4.74 -5.66 14.43
C LEU A 36 3.43 -5.66 15.22
N THR A 37 3.54 -5.47 16.53
CA THR A 37 2.49 -5.49 17.57
C THR A 37 1.54 -4.29 17.52
N PHE A 38 1.00 -3.94 16.35
CA PHE A 38 0.04 -2.85 16.23
C PHE A 38 -1.37 -3.34 16.63
N GLN A 39 -1.88 -2.82 17.74
CA GLN A 39 -3.29 -2.95 18.12
C GLN A 39 -4.01 -1.64 17.79
N GLY A 40 -5.08 -1.72 17.01
CA GLY A 40 -5.80 -0.53 16.59
C GLY A 40 -6.55 -0.72 15.27
N PRO A 41 -7.13 0.36 14.73
CA PRO A 41 -7.86 0.29 13.48
C PRO A 41 -6.92 0.18 12.29
N ILE A 42 -7.26 -0.71 11.37
CA ILE A 42 -6.52 -0.97 10.14
C ILE A 42 -7.47 -0.91 8.94
N ARG A 43 -6.96 -0.51 7.79
CA ARG A 43 -7.58 -0.72 6.49
C ARG A 43 -6.97 -1.95 5.85
N THR A 44 -7.82 -2.90 5.51
CA THR A 44 -7.44 -4.19 4.93
C THR A 44 -7.82 -4.25 3.46
N LEU A 45 -6.96 -4.91 2.69
CA LEU A 45 -7.29 -5.41 1.35
C LEU A 45 -7.40 -6.92 1.44
N SER A 46 -8.53 -7.48 1.02
CA SER A 46 -8.72 -8.92 0.90
C SER A 46 -9.06 -9.35 -0.52
N THR A 47 -8.69 -10.57 -0.87
CA THR A 47 -8.98 -11.18 -2.19
C THR A 47 -10.12 -12.17 -2.09
N GLN A 48 -11.05 -12.14 -3.05
CA GLN A 48 -12.15 -13.11 -3.10
C GLN A 48 -11.70 -14.50 -3.56
N SER A 49 -10.58 -14.60 -4.28
CA SER A 49 -10.08 -15.85 -4.85
C SER A 49 -9.57 -16.84 -3.79
N PHE A 50 -9.25 -16.37 -2.59
CA PHE A 50 -8.71 -17.19 -1.48
C PHE A 50 -9.54 -17.01 -0.21
N GLU A 51 -10.84 -17.30 -0.28
CA GLU A 51 -11.77 -17.26 0.87
C GLU A 51 -11.76 -15.93 1.66
N GLY A 52 -11.48 -14.80 0.99
CA GLY A 52 -11.40 -13.50 1.66
C GLY A 52 -10.11 -13.28 2.46
N MET A 53 -9.03 -14.00 2.13
CA MET A 53 -7.71 -13.79 2.74
C MET A 53 -7.29 -12.31 2.65
N ILE A 54 -6.87 -11.76 3.78
CA ILE A 54 -6.28 -10.42 3.86
C ILE A 54 -4.87 -10.49 3.27
N VAL A 55 -4.63 -9.72 2.22
CA VAL A 55 -3.36 -9.66 1.50
C VAL A 55 -2.55 -8.41 1.85
N PHE A 56 -3.19 -7.40 2.44
CA PHE A 56 -2.53 -6.18 2.86
C PHE A 56 -3.28 -5.50 4.01
N GLU A 57 -2.52 -4.83 4.88
CA GLU A 57 -3.05 -4.03 5.98
C GLU A 57 -2.29 -2.70 6.09
N MET A 58 -3.01 -1.62 6.41
CA MET A 58 -2.45 -0.31 6.73
C MET A 58 -3.06 0.23 8.02
N PRO A 59 -2.28 0.80 8.96
CA PRO A 59 -2.83 1.44 10.14
C PRO A 59 -3.63 2.68 9.75
N LEU A 60 -4.72 2.95 10.45
CA LEU A 60 -5.47 4.19 10.31
C LEU A 60 -5.03 5.21 11.37
N ILE A 61 -5.01 6.48 10.98
CA ILE A 61 -4.75 7.61 11.89
C ILE A 61 -6.04 7.88 12.67
N LEU A 62 -5.96 7.78 13.99
CA LEU A 62 -7.06 8.12 14.88
C LEU A 62 -7.29 9.64 14.89
N PRO A 63 -8.54 10.12 14.77
CA PRO A 63 -8.86 11.53 14.95
C PRO A 63 -8.63 11.96 16.41
N THR A 64 -8.26 13.23 16.62
CA THR A 64 -7.94 13.78 17.94
C THR A 64 -9.17 13.84 18.88
N ASP A 65 -10.37 14.06 18.32
CA ASP A 65 -11.64 14.18 19.05
C ASP A 65 -12.42 12.86 19.06
N TYR A 66 -11.77 11.81 19.56
CA TYR A 66 -12.25 10.43 19.47
C TYR A 66 -13.25 10.05 20.57
N ILE A 67 -14.47 9.67 20.17
CA ILE A 67 -15.48 9.06 21.04
C ILE A 67 -15.65 7.59 20.62
N PHE A 68 -15.31 6.66 21.52
CA PHE A 68 -15.29 5.20 21.26
C PHE A 68 -16.63 4.61 20.79
N ASP A 69 -17.76 5.24 21.12
CA ASP A 69 -19.09 4.64 20.94
C ASP A 69 -19.74 4.89 19.57
N SER A 70 -19.18 5.78 18.75
CA SER A 70 -19.68 6.07 17.39
C SER A 70 -18.58 5.90 16.34
N LEU A 71 -18.13 4.65 16.15
CA LEU A 71 -17.04 4.32 15.23
C LEU A 71 -17.48 4.47 13.77
N ASN A 72 -17.33 5.66 13.20
CA ASN A 72 -17.43 5.89 11.77
C ASN A 72 -16.04 6.17 11.18
N SER A 73 -15.43 5.14 10.60
CA SER A 73 -14.12 5.26 9.98
C SER A 73 -14.12 5.94 8.60
N SER A 74 -15.25 6.46 8.08
CA SER A 74 -15.37 7.08 6.74
C SER A 74 -14.23 8.05 6.44
N GLY A 75 -13.98 8.97 7.36
CA GLY A 75 -13.00 10.05 7.21
C GLY A 75 -11.59 9.69 7.69
N TRP A 76 -11.35 8.46 8.15
CA TRP A 76 -10.06 8.09 8.71
C TRP A 76 -9.02 7.89 7.62
N ARG A 77 -7.88 8.54 7.84
CA ARG A 77 -6.74 8.59 6.93
C ARG A 77 -5.84 7.38 7.12
N VAL A 78 -5.23 6.89 6.07
CA VAL A 78 -4.18 5.86 6.20
C VAL A 78 -2.88 6.46 6.73
N ASN A 79 -2.18 5.73 7.61
CA ASN A 79 -0.86 6.11 8.08
C ASN A 79 0.20 5.73 7.03
N LYS A 80 0.58 6.70 6.21
CA LYS A 80 1.55 6.53 5.13
C LYS A 80 3.00 6.44 5.59
N SER A 81 3.29 6.81 6.85
CA SER A 81 4.64 6.73 7.42
C SER A 81 4.96 5.36 8.02
N SER A 82 4.08 4.37 7.84
CA SER A 82 4.21 3.03 8.42
C SER A 82 4.10 1.95 7.35
N LEU A 83 4.95 0.92 7.47
CA LEU A 83 4.86 -0.34 6.73
C LEU A 83 4.68 -1.49 7.74
N PRO A 84 3.43 -1.86 8.08
CA PRO A 84 3.18 -2.81 9.17
C PRO A 84 3.44 -4.27 8.77
N MET A 85 3.63 -4.55 7.48
CA MET A 85 3.85 -5.89 6.94
C MET A 85 5.35 -6.15 6.76
N GLY A 86 5.88 -7.17 7.45
CA GLY A 86 7.32 -7.48 7.45
C GLY A 86 7.93 -7.59 6.05
N TYR A 87 7.27 -8.29 5.12
CA TYR A 87 7.81 -8.46 3.76
C TYR A 87 7.99 -7.13 3.00
N LEU A 88 7.12 -6.13 3.23
CA LEU A 88 7.26 -4.81 2.59
C LEU A 88 8.41 -4.03 3.20
N THR A 89 8.56 -4.15 4.51
CA THR A 89 9.67 -3.57 5.27
C THR A 89 11.00 -4.17 4.84
N ASP A 90 11.05 -5.47 4.55
CA ASP A 90 12.25 -6.14 4.04
C ASP A 90 12.58 -5.69 2.61
N ILE A 91 11.58 -5.57 1.72
CA ILE A 91 11.76 -5.04 0.36
C ILE A 91 12.35 -3.64 0.42
N VAL A 92 11.77 -2.74 1.22
CA VAL A 92 12.24 -1.35 1.33
C VAL A 92 13.63 -1.27 1.97
N GLN A 93 13.91 -2.05 3.01
CA GLN A 93 15.26 -2.11 3.60
C GLN A 93 16.31 -2.63 2.62
N GLY A 94 15.96 -3.61 1.77
CA GLY A 94 16.86 -4.16 0.76
C GLY A 94 17.38 -3.10 -0.22
N ILE A 95 16.57 -2.09 -0.55
CA ILE A 95 16.98 -0.98 -1.43
C ILE A 95 18.16 -0.21 -0.80
N PHE A 96 18.12 0.03 0.52
CA PHE A 96 19.17 0.76 1.23
C PHE A 96 20.39 -0.11 1.54
N TRP A 97 20.17 -1.37 1.95
CA TRP A 97 21.27 -2.28 2.29
C TRP A 97 22.14 -2.64 1.10
N THR A 98 21.58 -2.68 -0.10
CA THR A 98 22.33 -2.93 -1.33
C THR A 98 23.07 -1.68 -1.83
N GLY A 99 22.83 -0.51 -1.24
CA GLY A 99 23.37 0.77 -1.71
C GLY A 99 22.67 1.29 -2.97
N ALA A 100 21.53 0.72 -3.38
CA ALA A 100 20.77 1.21 -4.52
C ALA A 100 20.18 2.60 -4.26
N LEU A 101 19.86 2.91 -3.01
CA LEU A 101 19.60 4.27 -2.52
C LEU A 101 20.38 4.53 -1.23
N GLU A 102 20.77 5.78 -1.02
CA GLU A 102 21.28 6.24 0.27
C GLU A 102 20.14 6.38 1.28
N LEU A 103 20.40 6.02 2.54
CA LEU A 103 19.45 6.24 3.63
C LEU A 103 19.52 7.69 4.10
N ASP A 104 19.09 8.60 3.23
CA ASP A 104 18.96 10.03 3.47
C ASP A 104 17.56 10.48 3.07
N LYS A 105 16.93 11.32 3.90
CA LYS A 105 15.61 11.88 3.61
C LYS A 105 15.59 12.71 2.32
N GLU A 106 16.71 13.35 1.98
CA GLU A 106 16.83 14.20 0.81
C GLU A 106 17.30 13.46 -0.44
N VAL A 107 17.47 12.13 -0.37
CA VAL A 107 17.92 11.30 -1.48
C VAL A 107 17.09 11.53 -2.75
N VAL A 108 17.80 11.73 -3.86
CA VAL A 108 17.21 11.87 -5.20
C VAL A 108 17.47 10.58 -5.96
N GLY A 109 16.45 10.06 -6.64
CA GLY A 109 16.59 8.86 -7.45
C GLY A 109 15.27 8.47 -8.12
N ASP A 110 15.36 7.61 -9.12
CA ASP A 110 14.23 7.02 -9.80
C ASP A 110 13.98 5.61 -9.25
N VAL A 111 12.75 5.33 -8.83
CA VAL A 111 12.35 4.03 -8.29
C VAL A 111 11.22 3.46 -9.13
N LEU A 112 11.45 2.28 -9.70
CA LEU A 112 10.44 1.49 -10.39
C LEU A 112 9.88 0.42 -9.45
N VAL A 113 8.55 0.39 -9.30
CA VAL A 113 7.84 -0.66 -8.58
C VAL A 113 6.92 -1.39 -9.55
N ILE A 114 7.16 -2.69 -9.75
CA ILE A 114 6.26 -3.57 -10.52
C ILE A 114 5.29 -4.23 -9.54
N GLY A 115 4.00 -3.99 -9.74
CA GLY A 115 2.92 -4.34 -8.83
C GLY A 115 2.62 -3.21 -7.84
N LEU A 116 1.40 -2.67 -7.92
CA LEU A 116 0.94 -1.56 -7.08
C LEU A 116 0.38 -2.05 -5.75
N GLY A 117 -0.24 -3.23 -5.73
CA GLY A 117 -0.90 -3.77 -4.55
C GLY A 117 -1.88 -2.76 -3.94
N ALA A 118 -1.78 -2.51 -2.64
CA ALA A 118 -2.55 -1.46 -1.95
C ALA A 118 -1.81 -0.10 -1.87
N GLY A 119 -0.67 0.07 -2.55
CA GLY A 119 0.12 1.31 -2.52
C GLY A 119 0.99 1.50 -1.28
N GLY A 120 1.24 0.45 -0.48
CA GLY A 120 2.08 0.48 0.73
C GLY A 120 3.45 1.12 0.52
N VAL A 121 4.24 0.51 -0.36
CA VAL A 121 5.61 0.97 -0.67
C VAL A 121 5.60 2.40 -1.23
N ASN A 122 4.69 2.69 -2.15
CA ASN A 122 4.54 4.03 -2.72
C ASN A 122 4.30 5.09 -1.64
N ASN A 123 3.31 4.87 -0.77
CA ASN A 123 2.92 5.82 0.25
C ASN A 123 4.07 6.04 1.23
N PHE A 124 4.76 4.96 1.61
CA PHE A 124 5.92 5.04 2.50
C PHE A 124 7.08 5.82 1.87
N LEU A 125 7.47 5.47 0.64
CA LEU A 125 8.60 6.12 -0.04
C LEU A 125 8.31 7.59 -0.33
N SER A 126 7.14 7.91 -0.87
CA SER A 126 6.77 9.31 -1.17
C SER A 126 6.64 10.18 0.08
N THR A 127 6.24 9.60 1.22
CA THR A 127 6.14 10.33 2.49
C THR A 127 7.51 10.49 3.17
N SER A 128 8.35 9.45 3.13
CA SER A 128 9.61 9.40 3.87
C SER A 128 10.78 10.01 3.10
N PHE A 129 10.74 9.94 1.76
CA PHE A 129 11.79 10.37 0.83
C PHE A 129 11.18 11.21 -0.30
N PRO A 130 10.79 12.47 -0.02
CA PRO A 130 9.97 13.29 -0.93
C PRO A 130 10.67 13.70 -2.23
N ASN A 131 11.97 13.40 -2.37
CA ASN A 131 12.77 13.69 -3.55
C ASN A 131 12.90 12.53 -4.54
N LEU A 132 12.36 11.36 -4.21
CA LEU A 132 12.30 10.23 -5.13
C LEU A 132 11.25 10.44 -6.22
N ASN A 133 11.59 10.01 -7.44
CA ASN A 133 10.68 9.86 -8.57
C ASN A 133 10.18 8.41 -8.60
N LEU A 134 8.91 8.20 -8.27
CA LEU A 134 8.28 6.89 -8.19
C LEU A 134 7.47 6.60 -9.46
N THR A 135 7.77 5.49 -10.11
CA THR A 135 6.94 4.92 -11.17
C THR A 135 6.43 3.57 -10.72
N MET A 136 5.11 3.42 -10.65
CA MET A 136 4.45 2.16 -10.33
C MET A 136 3.76 1.62 -11.57
N VAL A 137 3.98 0.35 -11.88
CA VAL A 137 3.37 -0.33 -13.02
C VAL A 137 2.51 -1.46 -12.50
N ASP A 138 1.23 -1.46 -12.86
CA ASP A 138 0.28 -2.51 -12.47
C ASP A 138 -0.57 -2.94 -13.67
N ILE A 139 -0.81 -4.23 -13.81
CA ILE A 139 -1.62 -4.75 -14.92
C ILE A 139 -3.11 -4.45 -14.75
N ASN A 140 -3.56 -4.24 -13.50
CA ASN A 140 -4.98 -4.16 -13.18
C ASN A 140 -5.42 -2.69 -12.98
N PRO A 141 -6.23 -2.13 -13.90
CA PRO A 141 -6.73 -0.75 -13.79
C PRO A 141 -7.60 -0.52 -12.54
N SER A 142 -8.31 -1.54 -12.05
CA SER A 142 -9.12 -1.42 -10.83
C SER A 142 -8.27 -1.23 -9.58
N THR A 143 -7.03 -1.72 -9.58
CA THR A 143 -6.06 -1.45 -8.51
C THR A 143 -5.72 0.03 -8.43
N LYS A 144 -5.53 0.72 -9.56
CA LYS A 144 -5.26 2.16 -9.59
C LYS A 144 -6.40 2.97 -8.96
N THR A 145 -7.64 2.70 -9.37
CA THR A 145 -8.82 3.34 -8.77
C THR A 145 -8.87 3.10 -7.26
N MET A 146 -8.69 1.86 -6.84
CA MET A 146 -8.72 1.47 -5.44
C MET A 146 -7.66 2.19 -4.60
N VAL A 147 -6.40 2.25 -5.05
CA VAL A 147 -5.34 2.87 -4.23
C VAL A 147 -5.47 4.37 -4.13
N ILE A 148 -6.01 5.04 -5.14
CA ILE A 148 -6.28 6.49 -5.10
C ILE A 148 -7.44 6.76 -4.13
N GLU A 149 -8.55 6.03 -4.24
CA GLU A 149 -9.76 6.27 -3.45
C GLU A 149 -9.62 5.81 -1.99
N GLN A 150 -8.99 4.66 -1.76
CA GLN A 150 -9.01 3.98 -0.46
C GLN A 150 -7.66 3.97 0.24
N PHE A 151 -6.55 4.11 -0.46
CA PHE A 151 -5.22 4.15 0.17
C PHE A 151 -4.52 5.49 -0.05
N GLU A 152 -5.24 6.45 -0.62
CA GLU A 152 -4.82 7.84 -0.77
C GLU A 152 -3.48 8.00 -1.51
N VAL A 153 -3.14 7.09 -2.43
CA VAL A 153 -1.97 7.26 -3.29
C VAL A 153 -2.19 8.50 -4.17
N ILE A 154 -1.19 9.38 -4.23
CA ILE A 154 -1.29 10.66 -4.94
C ILE A 154 -0.39 10.63 -6.17
N GLU A 155 -0.97 10.68 -7.36
CA GLU A 155 -0.21 10.96 -8.57
C GLU A 155 0.16 12.45 -8.62
N ASN A 156 1.43 12.72 -8.92
CA ASN A 156 1.98 14.08 -9.03
C ASN A 156 3.23 14.06 -9.92
N GLY A 157 3.95 15.16 -10.04
CA GLY A 157 5.16 15.24 -10.89
C GLY A 157 6.24 14.19 -10.56
N LYS A 158 6.31 13.72 -9.31
CA LYS A 158 7.26 12.72 -8.82
C LYS A 158 6.65 11.34 -8.62
N THR A 159 5.35 11.13 -8.85
CA THR A 159 4.68 9.85 -8.56
C THR A 159 3.69 9.53 -9.66
N ARG A 160 3.89 8.40 -10.35
CA ARG A 160 3.13 8.02 -11.55
C ARG A 160 2.64 6.59 -11.45
N ILE A 161 1.37 6.34 -11.79
CA ILE A 161 0.82 4.98 -11.91
C ILE A 161 0.53 4.68 -13.39
N ILE A 162 1.22 3.69 -13.93
CA ILE A 162 1.08 3.19 -15.30
C ILE A 162 0.29 1.88 -15.27
N ILE A 163 -0.76 1.78 -16.09
CA ILE A 163 -1.49 0.53 -16.28
C ILE A 163 -0.92 -0.19 -17.50
N GLU A 164 -0.12 -1.22 -17.25
CA GLU A 164 0.53 -2.04 -18.29
C GLU A 164 1.03 -3.36 -17.67
N ASP A 165 1.24 -4.37 -18.50
CA ASP A 165 2.01 -5.55 -18.12
C ASP A 165 3.45 -5.15 -17.74
N GLY A 166 3.89 -5.51 -16.53
CA GLY A 166 5.21 -5.14 -16.02
C GLY A 166 6.37 -5.70 -16.83
N VAL A 167 6.25 -6.90 -17.38
CA VAL A 167 7.28 -7.51 -18.25
C VAL A 167 7.37 -6.73 -19.55
N LYS A 168 6.22 -6.44 -20.17
CA LYS A 168 6.16 -5.63 -21.39
C LYS A 168 6.73 -4.23 -21.17
N TYR A 169 6.39 -3.60 -20.04
CA TYR A 169 6.91 -2.28 -19.68
C TYR A 169 8.44 -2.29 -19.60
N ILE A 170 9.03 -3.27 -18.91
CA ILE A 170 10.49 -3.42 -18.80
C ILE A 170 11.11 -3.61 -20.19
N ASP A 171 10.58 -4.52 -21.01
CA ASP A 171 11.08 -4.76 -22.36
C ASP A 171 11.09 -3.49 -23.22
N GLU A 172 10.07 -2.65 -23.09
CA GLU A 172 9.98 -1.37 -23.79
C GLU A 172 10.99 -0.34 -23.25
N GLN A 173 11.20 -0.27 -21.94
CA GLN A 173 12.22 0.62 -21.36
C GLN A 173 13.63 0.20 -21.78
N VAL A 174 13.93 -1.11 -21.81
CA VAL A 174 15.23 -1.64 -22.28
C VAL A 174 15.46 -1.25 -23.74
N LYS A 175 14.47 -1.45 -24.62
CA LYS A 175 14.57 -1.07 -26.04
C LYS A 175 14.74 0.44 -26.23
N ALA A 176 14.22 1.24 -25.32
CA ALA A 176 14.36 2.68 -25.32
C ALA A 176 15.67 3.18 -24.67
N GLY A 177 16.50 2.29 -24.11
CA GLY A 177 17.76 2.64 -23.43
C GLY A 177 17.55 3.35 -22.08
N LYS A 178 16.48 3.00 -21.36
CA LYS A 178 16.05 3.64 -20.09
C LYS A 178 16.10 2.71 -18.87
N CYS A 179 16.89 1.64 -18.93
CA CYS A 179 17.13 0.73 -17.81
C CYS A 179 18.56 0.85 -17.32
#